data_AF-A0A914QDQ4-F1
#
_entry.id   AF-A0A914QDQ4-F1
#
_cell.length_a   1.000
_cell.length_b   1.000
_cell.length_c   1.000
_cell.angle_alpha   90.00
_cell.angle_beta   90.00
_cell.angle_gamma   90.00
#
_symmetry.space_group_name_H-M   'P 1'
#
loop_
_entity.id
_entity.type
_entity.pdbx_description
1 polymer ?
#
loop_
_entity_poly.entity_id
_entity_poly.type
_entity_poly.pdbx_seq_one_letter_code
_entity_poly.pdbx_strand_id
1 'polypeptide(L)'
;MSDNRLVKLGSLLESKNRTIRNEAASVIGQIPFTNVHLLPTLRKFLHNNLWDTRVSASDALAKVLQAMSVATTTKEQKFDIECGQKLQNINVKQIIEHYRPLLW
;
A
#
# COMPACT_ATOMS: atom_id res chain seq x y z
N MET A 1 4.62 0.47 -23.49
CA MET A 1 3.76 -0.73 -23.58
C MET A 1 3.51 -1.42 -22.23
N SER A 2 4.35 -1.23 -21.22
CA SER A 2 4.23 -1.79 -19.86
C SER A 2 2.98 -1.34 -19.08
N ASP A 3 2.50 -0.12 -19.33
CA ASP A 3 1.57 0.58 -18.44
C ASP A 3 0.14 0.02 -18.53
N ASN A 4 -0.26 -0.39 -19.74
CA ASN A 4 -1.59 -0.94 -19.99
C ASN A 4 -1.77 -2.30 -19.30
N ARG A 5 -0.72 -3.13 -19.26
CA ARG A 5 -0.78 -4.45 -18.62
C ARG A 5 -1.00 -4.35 -17.12
N LEU A 6 -0.34 -3.41 -16.46
CA LEU A 6 -0.49 -3.20 -15.02
C LEU A 6 -1.84 -2.61 -14.66
N VAL A 7 -2.35 -1.68 -15.47
CA VAL A 7 -3.71 -1.15 -15.30
C VAL A 7 -4.75 -2.26 -15.47
N LYS A 8 -4.60 -3.10 -16.49
CA LYS A 8 -5.50 -4.24 -16.72
C LYS A 8 -5.41 -5.26 -15.58
N LEU A 9 -4.21 -5.59 -15.12
CA LEU A 9 -4.01 -6.47 -13.96
C LEU A 9 -4.62 -5.86 -12.68
N GLY A 10 -4.45 -4.55 -12.48
CA GLY A 10 -5.07 -3.83 -11.37
C GLY A 10 -6.60 -3.92 -11.40
N SER A 11 -7.23 -3.82 -12.57
CA SER A 11 -8.70 -3.96 -12.69
C SER A 11 -9.22 -5.32 -12.22
N LEU A 12 -8.39 -6.37 -12.25
CA LEU A 12 -8.77 -7.69 -11.72
C LEU A 12 -8.89 -7.72 -10.19
N LEU A 13 -8.34 -6.73 -9.48
CA LEU A 13 -8.57 -6.53 -8.04
C LEU A 13 -10.03 -6.14 -7.74
N GLU A 14 -10.78 -5.65 -8.73
CA GLU A 14 -12.21 -5.36 -8.61
C GLU A 14 -13.10 -6.54 -9.05
N SER A 15 -12.51 -7.68 -9.42
CA SER A 15 -13.26 -8.84 -9.86
C SER A 15 -14.23 -9.31 -8.78
N LYS A 16 -15.46 -9.67 -9.18
CA LYS A 16 -16.44 -10.30 -8.27
C LYS A 16 -15.94 -11.66 -7.75
N ASN A 17 -15.08 -12.33 -8.51
CA ASN A 17 -14.51 -13.62 -8.13
C ASN A 17 -13.28 -13.42 -7.23
N ARG A 18 -13.38 -13.89 -5.98
CA ARG A 18 -12.29 -13.82 -4.99
C ARG A 18 -11.00 -14.49 -5.46
N THR A 19 -11.09 -15.62 -6.15
CA THR A 19 -9.92 -16.32 -6.69
C THR A 19 -9.19 -15.43 -7.71
N ILE A 20 -9.92 -14.78 -8.61
CA ILE A 20 -9.32 -13.84 -9.58
C ILE A 20 -8.62 -12.68 -8.87
N ARG A 21 -9.23 -12.12 -7.81
CA ARG A 21 -8.60 -11.04 -7.03
C ARG A 21 -7.31 -11.51 -6.36
N ASN A 22 -7.32 -12.70 -5.77
CA ASN A 22 -6.15 -13.28 -5.10
C ASN A 22 -5.00 -13.55 -6.09
N GLU A 23 -5.32 -14.12 -7.26
CA GLU A 23 -4.34 -14.33 -8.34
C GLU A 23 -3.78 -13.01 -8.84
N ALA A 24 -4.64 -12.02 -9.08
CA ALA A 24 -4.19 -10.69 -9.49
C ALA A 24 -3.24 -10.06 -8.46
N ALA A 25 -3.57 -10.15 -7.17
CA ALA A 25 -2.69 -9.68 -6.09
C ALA A 25 -1.36 -10.43 -6.05
N SER A 26 -1.36 -11.75 -6.32
CA SER A 26 -0.15 -12.56 -6.41
C SER A 26 0.76 -12.11 -7.55
N VAL A 27 0.21 -11.93 -8.76
CA VAL A 27 0.96 -11.47 -9.93
C VAL A 27 1.48 -10.04 -9.72
N ILE A 28 0.69 -9.14 -9.13
CA ILE A 28 1.15 -7.78 -8.79
C ILE A 28 2.30 -7.85 -7.78
N GLY A 29 2.24 -8.77 -6.82
CA GLY A 29 3.30 -9.00 -5.83
C GLY A 29 4.66 -9.33 -6.42
N GLN A 30 4.70 -9.88 -7.64
CA GLN A 30 5.94 -10.21 -8.35
C GLN A 30 6.52 -9.01 -9.14
N ILE A 31 5.79 -7.90 -9.21
CA ILE A 31 6.26 -6.70 -9.92
C ILE A 31 7.25 -5.96 -9.02
N PRO A 32 8.47 -5.65 -9.53
CA PRO A 32 9.46 -4.92 -8.75
C PRO A 32 8.94 -3.57 -8.26
N PHE A 33 9.27 -3.22 -7.01
CA PHE A 33 8.91 -1.93 -6.41
C PHE A 33 9.48 -0.73 -7.19
N THR A 34 10.55 -0.94 -7.97
CA THR A 34 11.15 0.06 -8.88
C THR A 34 10.28 0.41 -10.09
N ASN A 35 9.19 -0.35 -10.35
CA ASN A 35 8.27 -0.03 -11.43
C ASN A 35 7.46 1.24 -11.11
N VAL A 36 7.69 2.30 -11.89
CA VAL A 36 7.12 3.63 -11.68
C VAL A 36 5.58 3.67 -11.75
N HIS A 37 4.93 2.68 -12.38
CA HIS A 37 3.48 2.62 -12.51
C HIS A 37 2.81 1.79 -11.40
N LEU A 38 3.57 1.05 -10.59
CA LEU A 38 3.04 0.17 -9.55
C LEU A 38 2.33 0.93 -8.44
N LEU A 39 3.00 1.90 -7.83
CA LEU A 39 2.42 2.67 -6.73
C LEU A 39 1.21 3.52 -7.15
N PRO A 40 1.22 4.23 -8.30
CA PRO A 40 0.03 4.92 -8.79
C PRO A 40 -1.16 3.97 -9.00
N THR A 41 -0.91 2.79 -9.55
CA THR A 41 -1.95 1.78 -9.80
C THR A 41 -2.52 1.25 -8.48
N LEU A 42 -1.66 0.78 -7.56
CA LEU A 42 -2.11 0.29 -6.25
C LEU A 42 -2.86 1.35 -5.46
N ARG A 43 -2.37 2.60 -5.45
CA ARG A 43 -3.03 3.72 -4.78
C ARG A 43 -4.45 3.93 -5.29
N LYS A 44 -4.70 3.82 -6.60
CA LYS A 44 -6.05 3.91 -7.17
C LYS A 44 -6.99 2.88 -6.54
N PHE A 45 -6.56 1.61 -6.42
CA PHE A 45 -7.40 0.54 -5.89
C PHE A 45 -7.49 0.54 -4.35
N LEU A 46 -6.50 1.08 -3.64
CA LEU A 46 -6.56 1.31 -2.19
C LEU A 46 -7.60 2.36 -1.79
N HIS A 47 -7.87 3.34 -2.67
CA HIS A 47 -8.91 4.36 -2.48
C HIS A 47 -10.24 3.96 -3.14
N ASN A 48 -10.42 2.68 -3.49
CA ASN A 48 -11.65 2.24 -4.13
C ASN A 48 -12.83 2.23 -3.15
N ASN A 49 -14.03 2.52 -3.64
CA ASN A 49 -15.26 2.52 -2.85
C ASN A 49 -15.62 1.11 -2.33
N LEU A 50 -15.28 0.06 -3.08
CA LEU A 50 -15.57 -1.32 -2.71
C LEU A 50 -14.58 -1.83 -1.67
N TRP A 51 -15.11 -2.35 -0.56
CA TRP A 51 -14.32 -2.94 0.53
C TRP A 51 -13.38 -4.05 0.02
N ASP A 52 -13.93 -5.00 -0.73
CA ASP A 52 -13.16 -6.14 -1.27
C ASP A 52 -11.97 -5.71 -2.12
N THR A 53 -12.15 -4.68 -2.95
CA THR A 53 -11.08 -4.13 -3.79
C THR A 53 -9.96 -3.54 -2.94
N ARG A 54 -10.29 -2.79 -1.87
CA ARG A 54 -9.29 -2.24 -0.96
C ARG A 54 -8.50 -3.33 -0.25
N VAL A 55 -9.17 -4.40 0.17
CA VAL A 55 -8.52 -5.58 0.78
C VAL A 55 -7.57 -6.22 -0.20
N SER A 56 -8.01 -6.53 -1.43
CA SER A 56 -7.17 -7.15 -2.45
C SER A 56 -6.00 -6.27 -2.88
N ALA A 57 -6.18 -4.94 -2.94
CA ALA A 57 -5.09 -4.00 -3.21
C ALA A 57 -4.06 -3.95 -2.06
N SER A 58 -4.53 -4.05 -0.81
CA SER A 58 -3.66 -4.14 0.37
C SER A 58 -2.87 -5.45 0.37
N ASP A 59 -3.51 -6.57 0.02
CA ASP A 59 -2.86 -7.87 -0.13
C ASP A 59 -1.80 -7.87 -1.24
N ALA A 60 -2.04 -7.16 -2.34
CA ALA A 60 -1.07 -7.00 -3.42
C ALA A 60 0.14 -6.18 -2.94
N LEU A 61 -0.09 -5.05 -2.26
CA LEU A 61 0.98 -4.22 -1.69
C LEU A 61 1.83 -5.00 -0.69
N ALA A 62 1.21 -5.78 0.20
CA ALA A 62 1.92 -6.62 1.15
C ALA A 62 2.87 -7.61 0.45
N LYS A 63 2.41 -8.26 -0.62
CA LYS A 63 3.25 -9.19 -1.41
C LYS A 63 4.41 -8.48 -2.11
N VAL A 64 4.17 -7.29 -2.66
CA VAL A 64 5.25 -6.46 -3.25
C VAL A 64 6.32 -6.15 -2.20
N LEU A 65 5.91 -5.73 -1.00
CA LEU A 65 6.82 -5.39 0.09
C LEU A 65 7.58 -6.61 0.62
N GLN A 66 6.93 -7.77 0.70
CA GLN A 66 7.59 -9.03 1.06
C GLN A 66 8.67 -9.39 0.03
N ALA A 67 8.34 -9.32 -1.27
CA ALA A 67 9.31 -9.57 -2.34
C ALA A 67 10.50 -8.57 -2.29
N MET A 68 10.25 -7.32 -1.91
CA MET A 68 11.30 -6.33 -1.68
C MET A 68 12.15 -6.64 -0.44
N SER A 69 11.55 -7.06 0.68
CA SER A 69 12.26 -7.30 1.94
C SER A 69 13.28 -8.43 1.85
N VAL A 70 13.02 -9.42 0.99
CA VAL A 70 13.99 -10.47 0.65
C VAL A 70 15.23 -9.89 -0.03
N ALA A 71 15.11 -8.75 -0.70
CA ALA A 71 16.18 -8.11 -1.46
C ALA A 71 16.96 -7.01 -0.69
N THR A 72 16.48 -6.54 0.47
CA THR A 72 17.00 -5.30 1.11
C THR A 72 17.52 -5.43 2.54
N THR A 73 17.67 -6.64 3.08
CA THR A 73 18.09 -6.90 4.48
C THR A 73 19.50 -6.40 4.88
N THR A 74 20.21 -5.65 4.02
CA THR A 74 21.62 -5.29 4.21
C THR A 74 21.91 -3.79 4.34
N LYS A 75 20.91 -2.89 4.29
CA LYS A 75 21.17 -1.45 4.48
C LYS A 75 20.65 -1.00 5.83
N GLU A 76 21.56 -0.47 6.66
CA GLU A 76 21.26 0.21 7.92
C GLU A 76 20.09 1.17 7.74
N GLN A 77 18.94 0.83 8.32
CA GLN A 77 17.80 1.73 8.37
C GLN A 77 18.22 2.91 9.24
N LYS A 78 18.58 4.03 8.63
CA LYS A 78 18.68 5.31 9.31
C LYS A 78 17.28 5.67 9.80
N PHE A 79 17.00 5.35 11.05
CA PHE A 79 15.82 5.85 11.74
C PHE A 79 15.92 7.38 11.81
N ASP A 80 14.82 8.04 11.48
CA ASP A 80 14.68 9.48 11.73
C ASP A 80 14.52 9.69 13.24
N ILE A 81 15.66 9.91 13.91
CA ILE A 81 15.76 10.13 15.36
C ILE A 81 14.92 11.34 15.77
N GLU A 82 14.83 12.37 14.92
CA GLU A 82 14.07 13.59 15.20
C GLU A 82 12.57 13.30 15.26
N CYS A 83 12.04 12.55 14.29
CA CYS A 83 10.64 12.09 14.35
C CYS A 83 10.40 11.22 15.58
N GLY A 84 11.32 10.30 15.92
CA GLY A 84 11.22 9.46 17.11
C GLY A 84 11.14 10.26 18.41
N GLN A 85 11.93 11.32 18.54
CA GLN A 85 11.89 12.22 19.70
C GLN A 85 10.58 13.01 19.76
N LYS A 86 10.05 13.47 18.62
CA LYS A 86 8.74 14.16 18.57
C LYS A 86 7.59 13.27 19.04
N LEU A 87 7.65 11.95 18.78
CA LEU A 87 6.65 11.00 19.29
C LEU A 87 6.61 10.97 20.82
N GLN A 88 7.76 11.13 21.50
CA GLN A 88 7.82 11.16 22.97
C GLN A 88 7.12 12.39 23.56
N ASN A 89 7.03 13.48 22.79
CA ASN A 89 6.42 14.73 23.19
C ASN A 89 4.94 14.85 22.73
N ILE A 90 4.31 13.75 22.30
CA ILE A 90 2.89 13.74 21.95
C ILE A 90 2.04 14.03 23.19
N ASN A 91 1.26 15.12 23.12
CA ASN A 91 0.29 15.48 24.16
C ASN A 91 -1.13 15.12 23.73
N VAL A 92 -1.69 14.07 24.35
CA VAL A 92 -3.03 13.56 24.03
C VAL A 92 -4.12 14.60 24.28
N LYS A 93 -4.01 15.42 25.34
CA LYS A 93 -4.99 16.46 25.65
C LYS A 93 -5.05 17.50 24.52
N GLN A 94 -3.88 17.98 24.09
CA GLN A 94 -3.79 18.93 22.99
C GLN A 94 -4.35 18.35 21.68
N ILE A 95 -4.12 17.06 21.40
CA ILE A 95 -4.69 16.40 20.23
C ILE A 95 -6.22 16.37 20.31
N ILE A 96 -6.80 15.94 21.42
CA ILE A 96 -8.26 15.86 21.57
C ILE A 96 -8.91 17.25 21.51
N GLU A 97 -8.22 18.30 21.96
CA GLU A 97 -8.72 19.68 21.88
C GLU A 97 -8.67 20.26 20.45
N HIS A 98 -7.72 19.84 19.61
CA HIS A 98 -7.45 20.49 18.32
C HIS A 98 -7.59 19.58 17.09
N TYR A 99 -7.95 18.30 17.25
CA TYR A 99 -8.05 17.37 16.12
C TYR A 99 -9.18 17.76 15.16
N ARG A 100 -8.98 17.40 13.89
CA ARG A 100 -10.05 17.39 12.88
C ARG A 100 -10.69 16.00 12.89
N PRO A 101 -11.98 15.84 13.20
CA PRO A 101 -12.60 14.52 13.20
C PRO A 101 -12.58 13.89 11.81
N LEU A 102 -12.35 12.58 11.75
CA LEU A 102 -12.16 11.83 10.50
C LEU A 102 -13.46 11.52 9.75
N LEU A 103 -14.60 11.94 10.28
CA LEU A 103 -15.94 11.71 9.74
C LEU A 103 -16.58 13.07 9.42
N TRP A 104 -16.08 13.77 8.41
CA TRP A 104 -16.67 15.01 7.88
C TRP A 104 -16.78 14.91 6.37
#